data_AF-A0A9P8MEZ6-F1
#
_entry.id   AF-A0A9P8MEZ6-F1
#
_cell.length_a   1.000
_cell.length_b   1.000
_cell.length_c   1.000
_cell.angle_alpha   90.00
_cell.angle_beta   90.00
_cell.angle_gamma   90.00
#
_symmetry.space_group_name_H-M   'P 1'
#
loop_
_entity.id
_entity.type
_entity.pdbx_description
1 polymer ?
#
loop_
_entity_poly.entity_id
_entity_poly.type
_entity_poly.pdbx_seq_one_letter_code
_entity_poly.pdbx_strand_id
1 'polypeptide(L)' 'MSSIDVGLIGGGIFENSIYLSLQAIISRSLDSAQDTAGRLPGSTTVDPYSIDAGVGRTHHDLLGKDVAAAIIALPMLARL' A
#
# COMPACT_ATOMS: atom_id res chain seq x y z
N MET A 1 -4.75 14.35 -16.90
CA MET A 1 -3.72 13.29 -16.95
C MET A 1 -4.35 12.06 -16.32
N SER A 2 -4.32 10.91 -16.98
CA SER A 2 -4.85 9.65 -16.43
C SER A 2 -3.91 9.14 -15.34
N SER A 3 -4.44 8.86 -14.15
CA SER A 3 -3.71 8.26 -13.04
C SER A 3 -3.75 6.73 -13.16
N ILE A 4 -2.71 6.04 -12.72
CA ILE A 4 -2.66 4.57 -12.71
C ILE A 4 -3.06 4.08 -11.32
N ASP A 5 -4.05 3.19 -11.25
CA ASP A 5 -4.48 2.55 -10.01
C ASP A 5 -3.48 1.49 -9.56
N VAL A 6 -2.93 1.66 -8.35
CA VAL A 6 -1.85 0.82 -7.83
C VAL A 6 -2.08 0.38 -6.38
N GLY A 7 -1.61 -0.82 -6.06
CA GLY A 7 -1.44 -1.30 -4.68
C GLY A 7 -0.01 -1.10 -4.18
N LEU A 8 0.16 -0.77 -2.89
CA LEU A 8 1.47 -0.63 -2.25
C LEU A 8 1.71 -1.78 -1.27
N ILE A 9 2.89 -2.40 -1.34
CA ILE A 9 3.36 -3.43 -0.40
C ILE A 9 4.55 -2.84 0.38
N GLY A 10 4.38 -2.66 1.69
CA GLY A 10 5.29 -1.89 2.53
C GLY A 10 4.91 -0.41 2.56
N GLY A 11 5.90 0.48 2.59
CA GLY A 11 5.63 1.93 2.48
C GLY A 11 6.34 2.85 3.46
N GLY A 12 7.14 2.33 4.40
CA GLY A 12 7.83 3.17 5.39
C GLY A 12 8.71 4.28 4.78
N ILE A 13 9.23 4.04 3.58
CA ILE A 13 10.07 4.98 2.79
C ILE A 13 9.38 5.50 1.52
N PHE A 14 8.10 5.16 1.31
CA PHE A 14 7.41 5.52 0.06
C PHE A 14 6.90 6.97 0.13
N GLU A 15 7.23 7.75 -0.87
CA GLU A 15 6.70 9.09 -1.09
C GLU A 15 5.88 9.09 -2.38
N ASN A 16 4.63 9.55 -2.33
CA ASN A 16 3.76 9.50 -3.49
C ASN A 16 4.25 10.46 -4.59
N SER A 17 4.14 10.03 -5.84
CA SER A 17 4.30 10.91 -7.00
C SER A 17 2.92 11.26 -7.56
N ILE A 18 2.79 12.46 -8.12
CA ILE A 18 1.56 13.05 -8.68
C ILE A 18 0.89 12.26 -9.84
N TYR A 19 1.40 11.08 -10.20
CA TYR A 19 0.92 10.27 -11.32
C TYR A 19 0.31 8.91 -10.91
N LEU A 20 0.24 8.62 -9.61
CA LEU A 20 -0.27 7.35 -9.09
C LEU A 20 -1.53 7.54 -8.23
N SER A 21 -2.53 6.70 -8.46
CA SER A 21 -3.75 6.59 -7.67
C SER A 21 -3.62 5.37 -6.79
N LEU A 22 -3.32 5.58 -5.51
CA LEU A 22 -3.14 4.48 -4.56
C LEU A 22 -4.50 3.97 -4.09
N GLN A 23 -4.79 2.70 -4.33
CA GLN A 23 -6.08 2.08 -3.98
C GLN A 23 -6.00 1.26 -2.68
N ALA A 24 -4.82 0.71 -2.38
CA ALA A 24 -4.60 -0.13 -1.21
C ALA A 24 -3.15 -0.09 -0.75
N ILE A 25 -2.94 -0.25 0.55
CA ILE A 25 -1.62 -0.43 1.18
C ILE A 25 -1.68 -1.70 2.02
N ILE A 26 -0.72 -2.60 1.85
CA ILE A 26 -0.46 -3.66 2.82
C ILE A 26 0.85 -3.41 3.56
N SER A 27 0.78 -3.51 4.89
CA SER A 27 1.97 -3.46 5.75
C SER A 27 1.99 -4.62 6.74
N ARG A 28 3.08 -4.69 7.51
CA ARG A 28 3.31 -5.69 8.56
C ARG A 28 2.34 -5.56 9.74
N SER A 29 1.81 -4.37 9.99
CA SER A 29 0.76 -4.10 10.97
C SER A 29 -0.23 -3.08 10.43
N LEU A 30 -1.45 -3.08 10.98
CA LEU A 30 -2.52 -2.15 10.60
C LEU A 30 -2.08 -0.71 10.86
N ASP A 31 -1.50 -0.44 12.03
CA ASP A 31 -0.98 0.87 12.39
C ASP A 31 0.05 1.38 11.37
N SER A 32 0.94 0.50 10.89
CA SER A 32 1.94 0.88 9.89
C SER A 32 1.29 1.22 8.53
N ALA A 33 0.24 0.49 8.15
CA ALA A 33 -0.50 0.76 6.92
C ALA A 33 -1.27 2.09 7.02
N GLN A 34 -1.87 2.37 8.17
CA GLN A 34 -2.58 3.63 8.45
C GLN A 34 -1.65 4.83 8.51
N ASP A 35 -0.48 4.71 9.16
CA ASP A 35 0.54 5.75 9.18
C ASP A 35 1.00 6.08 7.75
N THR A 36 1.30 5.04 6.96
CA THR A 36 1.68 5.21 5.54
C THR A 36 0.55 5.89 4.77
N ALA A 37 -0.71 5.47 4.94
CA ALA A 37 -1.86 6.11 4.31
C ALA A 37 -1.93 7.61 4.68
N GLY A 38 -1.87 7.93 5.97
CA GLY A 38 -1.96 9.31 6.48
C GLY A 38 -0.89 10.25 5.94
N ARG A 39 0.27 9.73 5.52
CA ARG A 39 1.36 10.52 4.91
C ARG A 39 1.14 10.85 3.43
N LEU A 40 0.18 10.20 2.77
CA LEU A 40 -0.03 10.35 1.34
C LEU A 40 -1.06 11.45 1.05
N PRO A 41 -0.75 12.38 0.13
CA PRO A 41 -1.72 13.37 -0.31
C PRO A 41 -2.89 12.67 -1.02
N GLY A 42 -4.12 12.97 -0.61
CA GLY A 42 -5.34 12.37 -1.19
C GLY A 42 -5.77 11.03 -0.56
N SER A 43 -5.22 10.64 0.59
CA SER A 43 -5.41 9.32 1.22
C SER A 43 -6.83 8.96 1.71
N THR A 44 -7.86 9.77 1.49
CA THR A 44 -9.21 9.48 2.01
C THR A 44 -9.84 8.21 1.45
N THR A 45 -9.25 7.59 0.42
CA THR A 45 -9.77 6.38 -0.25
C THR A 45 -8.81 5.19 -0.23
N VAL A 46 -7.66 5.28 0.45
CA VAL A 46 -6.68 4.18 0.46
C VAL A 46 -7.07 3.14 1.49
N ASP A 47 -7.30 1.90 1.05
CA ASP A 47 -7.63 0.82 1.96
C ASP A 47 -6.37 0.23 2.64
N PRO A 48 -6.29 0.23 3.99
CA PRO A 48 -5.20 -0.42 4.69
C PRO A 48 -5.44 -1.93 4.83
N TYR A 49 -4.39 -2.71 4.65
CA TYR A 49 -4.32 -4.17 4.77
C TYR A 49 -3.16 -4.53 5.69
N SER A 50 -3.30 -5.61 6.44
CA SER A 50 -2.24 -6.19 7.26
C SER A 50 -2.71 -7.54 7.82
N ILE A 51 -1.75 -8.33 8.33
CA ILE A 51 -2.07 -9.62 8.96
C ILE A 51 -2.94 -9.49 10.22
N ASP A 52 -2.87 -8.34 10.90
CA ASP A 52 -3.62 -8.00 12.11
C ASP A 52 -4.85 -7.11 11.86
N ALA A 53 -5.18 -6.79 10.59
CA ALA A 53 -6.37 -6.01 10.21
C ALA A 53 -7.68 -6.82 10.21
N GLY A 54 -7.60 -8.12 10.48
CA GLY A 54 -8.75 -9.03 10.50
C GLY A 54 -9.01 -9.72 9.16
N VAL A 55 -10.17 -10.38 9.07
CA VAL A 55 -10.56 -11.21 7.93
C VAL A 55 -10.71 -10.38 6.65
N GLY A 56 -10.21 -10.86 5.52
CA GLY A 56 -10.34 -10.19 4.22
C GLY A 56 -9.38 -9.01 4.03
N ARG A 57 -8.38 -8.85 4.90
CA ARG A 57 -7.36 -7.78 4.84
C ARG A 57 -5.93 -8.31 4.71
N THR A 58 -5.77 -9.52 4.16
CA THR A 58 -4.46 -10.15 3.94
C THR A 58 -3.81 -9.75 2.61
N HIS A 59 -2.58 -10.22 2.37
CA HIS A 59 -1.88 -10.01 1.10
C HIS A 59 -2.64 -10.62 -0.09
N HIS A 60 -3.30 -11.75 0.10
CA HIS A 60 -4.09 -12.40 -0.93
C HIS A 60 -5.30 -11.55 -1.30
N ASP A 61 -5.95 -10.95 -0.31
CA ASP A 61 -7.12 -10.08 -0.51
C ASP A 61 -6.73 -8.79 -1.25
N LEU A 62 -5.54 -8.24 -0.99
CA LEU A 62 -5.02 -7.11 -1.74
C LEU A 62 -4.72 -7.47 -3.19
N LEU A 63 -4.10 -8.63 -3.44
CA LEU A 63 -3.80 -9.10 -4.81
C LEU A 63 -5.06 -9.42 -5.61
N GLY A 64 -6.19 -9.68 -4.94
CA GLY A 64 -7.50 -9.84 -5.57
C GLY A 64 -8.19 -8.54 -5.98
N LYS A 65 -7.62 -7.36 -5.65
CA LYS A 65 -8.17 -6.08 -6.10
C LYS A 65 -7.86 -5.82 -7.57
N ASP A 66 -8.80 -5.13 -8.21
CA ASP A 66 -8.62 -4.62 -9.58
C ASP A 66 -7.68 -3.41 -9.56
N VAL A 67 -6.37 -3.68 -9.54
CA VAL A 67 -5.31 -2.68 -9.65
C VAL A 67 -4.45 -2.97 -10.88
N ALA A 68 -3.99 -1.93 -11.56
CA ALA A 68 -3.19 -2.07 -12.77
C ALA A 68 -1.74 -2.49 -12.46
N ALA A 69 -1.24 -2.17 -11.27
CA ALA A 69 0.11 -2.57 -10.83
C ALA A 69 0.24 -2.62 -9.30
N ALA A 70 1.33 -3.24 -8.84
CA ALA A 70 1.74 -3.24 -7.44
C ALA A 70 3.15 -2.63 -7.29
N ILE A 71 3.34 -1.82 -6.25
CA ILE A 71 4.63 -1.22 -5.88
C ILE A 71 5.16 -1.97 -4.65
N ILE A 72 6.37 -2.52 -4.75
CA ILE A 72 7.02 -3.22 -3.65
C ILE A 72 8.04 -2.27 -3.01
N ALA A 73 7.65 -1.65 -1.89
CA ALA A 73 8.46 -0.73 -1.10
C ALA A 73 8.87 -1.37 0.24
N LEU A 74 9.37 -2.61 0.17
CA LEU A 74 9.89 -3.35 1.31
C LEU A 74 11.37 -2.99 1.56
N PRO A 75 11.85 -3.02 2.81
CA PRO A 75 13.27 -2.86 3.09
C PRO A 75 14.08 -3.89 2.29
N MET A 76 15.13 -3.43 1.63
CA MET A 76 16.12 -4.36 1.10
C MET A 76 16.80 -5.06 2.27
N LEU A 77 16.58 -6.37 2.40
CA LEU A 77 17.42 -7.21 3.25
C LEU A 77 18.82 -7.12 2.67
N ALA A 78 19.70 -6.35 3.33
CA ALA A 78 21.11 -6.28 2.96
C ALA A 78 21.61 -7.72 2.79
N ARG A 79 21.99 -8.09 1.57
CA ARG A 79 22.86 -9.25 1.37
C ARG A 79 24.28 -8.77 1.64
N LEU A 80 24.96 -9.52 2.51
CA LEU A 80 26.36 -9.42 2.90
C LEU A 80 27.30 -9.14 1.71
#